data_AF-A0A1T4MLM5-F1
#
_entry.id   AF-A0A1T4MLM5-F1
#
_cell.length_a   1.000
_cell.length_b   1.000
_cell.length_c   1.000
_cell.angle_alpha   90.00
_cell.angle_beta   90.00
_cell.angle_gamma   90.00
#
_symmetry.space_group_name_H-M   'P 1'
#
loop_
_entity.id
_entity.type
_entity.pdbx_description
1 polymer ?
#
loop_
_entity_poly.entity_id
_entity_poly.type
_entity_poly.pdbx_seq_one_letter_code
_entity_poly.pdbx_strand_id
1 'polypeptide(L)'
;MKEIYVYIDESGNPNIRSYEGDNQYFSIGAAILGNEVSSNLIEKAMNDLKQREDLGKSDVKTLKRGYFHSCVDGPEAHSAIMYLINDLELKFDFLSFDKKKYRQNGNDEFDTEKLLHNHMVELASVFVSNRDVDVVNVFVAERESSFPKHFEKNWKRNFYESLINAVVANTSLLKANFPKVNLKIVDGSHPGIQISDFLLWAIKRSYLSNKNVWFQRIEKDISIETNIKEKSLSLSVDFQINGGVNNIDLLSPYEVTAKEVEEKQRNLNNDELLNLFLHVEKLLDKVMAKKRNELEYMNRFLEGIDKIIHKKEKLTIKEVKKLCKSFIMVFDTLKIHEGYSKEELIFWCVAKRIISNIILGKQINWVMLADFWAINHPNIVDCLN
;
A
#
# COMPACT_ATOMS: atom_id res chain seq x y z
N MET A 1 -8.71 3.37 18.02
CA MET A 1 -7.64 3.44 17.01
C MET A 1 -7.69 2.15 16.23
N LYS A 2 -7.99 2.22 14.93
CA LYS A 2 -8.08 1.08 14.02
C LYS A 2 -6.71 0.81 13.42
N GLU A 3 -6.17 -0.38 13.62
CA GLU A 3 -4.83 -0.74 13.16
C GLU A 3 -4.86 -1.95 12.25
N ILE A 4 -3.87 -2.05 11.37
CA ILE A 4 -3.60 -3.27 10.61
C ILE A 4 -2.13 -3.66 10.71
N TYR A 5 -1.89 -4.93 10.44
CA TYR A 5 -0.58 -5.56 10.51
C TYR A 5 -0.26 -6.18 9.16
N VAL A 6 0.85 -5.76 8.56
CA VAL A 6 1.30 -6.21 7.24
C VAL A 6 2.63 -6.91 7.39
N TYR A 7 2.69 -8.20 7.06
CA TYR A 7 3.88 -9.03 7.13
C TYR A 7 4.35 -9.37 5.72
N ILE A 8 5.54 -8.86 5.36
CA ILE A 8 6.08 -8.98 4.02
C ILE A 8 7.30 -9.89 4.03
N ASP A 9 7.30 -10.88 3.16
CA ASP A 9 8.47 -11.72 2.88
C ASP A 9 8.65 -11.90 1.38
N GLU A 10 9.82 -12.38 1.00
CA GLU A 10 10.22 -12.58 -0.38
C GLU A 10 10.91 -13.93 -0.58
N SER A 11 10.86 -14.43 -1.82
CA SER A 11 11.42 -15.72 -2.20
C SER A 11 12.10 -15.65 -3.55
N GLY A 12 13.34 -16.15 -3.58
CA GLY A 12 14.22 -16.15 -4.74
C GLY A 12 15.29 -15.07 -4.60
N ASN A 13 16.52 -15.40 -4.98
CA ASN A 13 17.60 -14.41 -4.93
C ASN A 13 17.44 -13.42 -6.11
N PRO A 14 17.43 -12.10 -5.86
CA PRO A 14 17.34 -11.10 -6.92
C PRO A 14 18.59 -11.07 -7.84
N ASN A 15 19.74 -11.53 -7.35
CA ASN A 15 21.07 -11.30 -7.93
C ASN A 15 21.75 -12.54 -8.58
N ILE A 16 21.03 -13.63 -8.88
CA ILE A 16 21.69 -14.87 -9.37
C ILE A 16 21.61 -15.05 -10.91
N ARG A 17 22.78 -15.41 -11.49
CA ARG A 17 23.05 -15.67 -12.92
C ARG A 17 22.61 -17.07 -13.44
N SER A 18 22.06 -17.95 -12.59
CA SER A 18 21.60 -19.29 -13.00
C SER A 18 20.08 -19.36 -13.14
N TYR A 19 19.62 -19.78 -14.32
CA TYR A 19 18.23 -19.69 -14.79
C TYR A 19 17.60 -21.08 -15.01
N GLU A 20 17.46 -21.88 -13.96
CA GLU A 20 16.70 -23.13 -14.06
C GLU A 20 15.74 -23.32 -12.88
N GLY A 21 14.46 -23.60 -13.17
CA GLY A 21 13.42 -23.93 -12.18
C GLY A 21 12.91 -22.74 -11.35
N ASP A 22 12.53 -23.01 -10.09
CA ASP A 22 12.00 -22.05 -9.11
C ASP A 22 12.91 -20.81 -8.87
N ASN A 23 14.18 -20.92 -9.26
CA ASN A 23 15.17 -19.85 -9.20
C ASN A 23 15.02 -18.82 -10.33
N GLN A 24 14.18 -19.06 -11.34
CA GLN A 24 13.87 -18.10 -12.41
C GLN A 24 12.96 -16.97 -11.90
N TYR A 25 12.10 -17.26 -10.92
CA TYR A 25 11.12 -16.31 -10.41
C TYR A 25 11.60 -15.65 -9.12
N PHE A 26 11.28 -14.37 -8.99
CA PHE A 26 11.31 -13.66 -7.73
C PHE A 26 9.88 -13.37 -7.30
N SER A 27 9.56 -13.63 -6.05
CA SER A 27 8.20 -13.52 -5.52
C SER A 27 8.19 -12.72 -4.21
N ILE A 28 7.14 -11.95 -4.00
CA ILE A 28 6.84 -11.17 -2.79
C ILE A 28 5.46 -11.60 -2.31
N GLY A 29 5.32 -11.75 -1.00
CA GLY A 29 4.05 -12.03 -0.34
C GLY A 29 3.80 -11.04 0.77
N ALA A 30 2.57 -10.58 0.91
CA ALA A 30 2.12 -9.73 2.00
C ALA A 30 0.90 -10.34 2.69
N ALA A 31 1.07 -10.77 3.94
CA ALA A 31 -0.04 -11.16 4.80
C ALA A 31 -0.56 -9.93 5.55
N ILE A 32 -1.85 -9.66 5.43
CA ILE A 32 -2.54 -8.50 6.00
C ILE A 32 -3.56 -9.01 7.01
N LEU A 33 -3.44 -8.55 8.25
CA LEU A 33 -4.28 -8.96 9.37
C LEU A 33 -4.79 -7.75 10.14
N GLY A 34 -5.97 -7.93 10.73
CA GLY A 34 -6.57 -6.93 11.62
C GLY A 34 -5.93 -6.85 13.00
N ASN A 35 -5.18 -7.88 13.40
CA ASN A 35 -4.56 -8.02 14.71
C ASN A 35 -3.10 -8.47 14.55
N GLU A 36 -2.24 -8.12 15.52
CA GLU A 36 -0.86 -8.59 15.54
C GLU A 36 -0.81 -10.10 15.74
N VAL A 37 0.01 -10.79 14.94
CA VAL A 37 0.27 -12.21 15.14
C VAL A 37 1.14 -12.38 16.38
N SER A 38 0.54 -12.87 17.45
CA SER A 38 1.22 -13.16 18.72
C SER A 38 2.15 -14.36 18.61
N SER A 39 3.28 -14.32 19.35
CA SER A 39 4.16 -15.47 19.55
C SER A 39 3.43 -16.69 20.12
N ASN A 40 2.38 -16.49 20.93
CA ASN A 40 1.60 -17.57 21.51
C ASN A 40 0.92 -18.45 20.45
N LEU A 41 0.57 -17.89 19.29
CA LEU A 41 -0.01 -18.66 18.19
C LEU A 41 1.04 -19.63 17.61
N ILE A 42 2.25 -19.14 17.36
CA ILE A 42 3.35 -19.97 16.87
C ILE A 42 3.74 -21.02 17.92
N GLU A 43 3.80 -20.65 19.20
CA GLU A 43 4.08 -21.60 20.28
C GLU A 43 3.04 -22.72 20.35
N LYS A 44 1.75 -22.40 20.15
CA LYS A 44 0.68 -23.41 20.05
C LYS A 44 0.95 -24.37 18.89
N ALA A 45 1.19 -23.86 17.68
CA ALA A 45 1.50 -24.70 16.52
C ALA A 45 2.78 -25.54 16.71
N MET A 46 3.79 -25.00 17.39
CA MET A 46 5.02 -25.74 17.73
C MET A 46 4.75 -26.83 18.76
N ASN A 47 3.87 -26.60 19.73
CA ASN A 47 3.47 -27.62 20.70
C ASN A 47 2.63 -28.72 20.05
N ASP A 48 1.74 -28.36 19.12
CA ASP A 48 0.98 -29.32 18.32
C ASP A 48 1.92 -30.19 17.48
N LEU A 49 2.97 -29.59 16.88
CA LEU A 49 4.01 -30.33 16.16
C LEU A 49 4.74 -31.33 17.08
N LYS A 50 5.10 -30.95 18.31
CA LYS A 50 5.77 -31.85 19.27
C LYS A 50 4.97 -33.10 19.61
N GLN A 51 3.64 -33.04 19.50
CA GLN A 51 2.74 -34.13 19.87
C GLN A 51 2.52 -35.14 18.73
N ARG A 52 3.05 -34.89 17.52
CA ARG A 52 2.87 -35.79 16.38
C ARG A 52 3.77 -37.02 16.50
N GLU A 53 3.24 -38.19 16.16
CA GLU A 53 3.93 -39.48 16.33
C GLU A 53 5.02 -39.72 15.26
N ASP A 54 4.82 -39.19 14.04
CA ASP A 54 5.66 -39.49 12.87
C ASP A 54 6.58 -38.32 12.45
N LEU A 55 7.33 -37.77 13.41
CA LEU A 55 8.23 -36.64 13.12
C LEU A 55 9.42 -37.04 12.25
N GLY A 56 9.49 -36.47 11.05
CA GLY A 56 10.64 -36.60 10.16
C GLY A 56 11.87 -35.83 10.66
N LYS A 57 13.02 -36.09 10.04
CA LYS A 57 14.29 -35.39 10.37
C LYS A 57 14.17 -33.86 10.23
N SER A 58 13.41 -33.39 9.24
CA SER A 58 13.18 -31.96 9.02
C SER A 58 12.29 -31.36 10.10
N ASP A 59 11.22 -32.04 10.52
CA ASP A 59 10.32 -31.59 11.58
C ASP A 59 11.06 -31.49 12.93
N VAL A 60 11.93 -32.45 13.24
CA VAL A 60 12.81 -32.38 14.42
C VAL A 60 13.76 -31.19 14.36
N LYS A 61 14.24 -30.82 13.17
CA LYS A 61 15.06 -29.60 12.99
C LYS A 61 14.23 -28.33 13.20
N THR A 62 12.99 -28.28 12.73
CA THR A 62 12.05 -27.18 12.99
C THR A 62 11.86 -27.00 14.50
N LEU A 63 11.57 -28.07 15.24
CA LEU A 63 11.43 -28.04 16.70
C LEU A 63 12.69 -27.54 17.42
N LYS A 64 13.88 -27.99 16.99
CA LYS A 64 15.15 -27.52 17.55
C LYS A 64 15.43 -26.05 17.25
N ARG A 65 15.03 -25.57 16.08
CA ARG A 65 15.20 -24.18 15.65
C ARG A 65 14.23 -23.24 16.38
N GLY A 66 13.07 -23.72 16.78
CA GLY A 66 12.10 -22.97 17.58
C GLY A 66 11.13 -22.10 16.76
N TYR A 67 11.21 -22.12 15.42
CA TYR A 67 10.31 -21.39 14.53
C TYR A 67 10.19 -22.09 13.17
N PHE A 68 9.10 -21.84 12.46
CA PHE A 68 8.81 -22.38 11.13
C PHE A 68 9.59 -21.64 10.04
N HIS A 69 10.14 -22.39 9.08
CA HIS A 69 10.73 -21.86 7.86
C HIS A 69 10.49 -22.85 6.71
N SER A 70 9.62 -22.46 5.79
CA SER A 70 8.88 -23.35 4.91
C SER A 70 9.75 -24.12 3.93
N CYS A 71 10.91 -23.57 3.54
CA CYS A 71 11.83 -24.23 2.63
C CYS A 71 12.63 -25.38 3.27
N VAL A 72 12.73 -25.42 4.59
CA VAL A 72 13.51 -26.42 5.36
C VAL A 72 12.64 -27.28 6.28
N ASP A 73 11.38 -26.90 6.47
CA ASP A 73 10.41 -27.62 7.27
C ASP A 73 9.94 -28.92 6.61
N GLY A 74 9.56 -29.89 7.45
CA GLY A 74 8.96 -31.13 7.01
C GLY A 74 7.43 -31.04 6.86
N PRO A 75 6.79 -32.11 6.36
CA PRO A 75 5.35 -32.14 6.13
C PRO A 75 4.50 -31.94 7.39
N GLU A 76 4.98 -32.39 8.54
CA GLU A 76 4.25 -32.26 9.80
C GLU A 76 4.31 -30.83 10.32
N ALA A 77 5.46 -30.18 10.18
CA ALA A 77 5.61 -28.75 10.45
C ALA A 77 4.74 -27.89 9.52
N HIS A 78 4.71 -28.20 8.22
CA HIS A 78 3.81 -27.53 7.26
C HIS A 78 2.33 -27.69 7.63
N SER A 79 1.92 -28.87 8.08
CA SER A 79 0.56 -29.08 8.57
C SER A 79 0.25 -28.23 9.79
N ALA A 80 1.17 -28.18 10.76
CA ALA A 80 0.95 -27.44 12.00
C ALA A 80 0.75 -25.93 11.76
N ILE A 81 1.61 -25.32 10.94
CA ILE A 81 1.45 -23.89 10.59
C ILE A 81 0.23 -23.64 9.68
N MET A 82 -0.11 -24.58 8.80
CA MET A 82 -1.31 -24.47 7.95
C MET A 82 -2.58 -24.47 8.78
N TYR A 83 -2.72 -25.35 9.79
CA TYR A 83 -3.88 -25.33 10.67
C TYR A 83 -4.03 -24.00 11.40
N LEU A 84 -2.92 -23.45 11.92
CA LEU A 84 -2.91 -22.12 12.50
C LEU A 84 -3.40 -21.06 11.50
N ILE A 85 -2.93 -21.12 10.26
CA ILE A 85 -3.30 -20.16 9.20
C ILE A 85 -4.78 -20.23 8.85
N ASN A 86 -5.34 -21.44 8.76
CA ASN A 86 -6.76 -21.63 8.46
C ASN A 86 -7.68 -21.12 9.59
N ASP A 87 -7.17 -20.90 10.80
CA ASP A 87 -7.91 -20.30 11.92
C ASP A 87 -7.80 -18.75 11.95
N LEU A 88 -7.05 -18.13 11.03
CA LEU A 88 -6.84 -16.69 11.01
C LEU A 88 -7.78 -15.96 10.04
N GLU A 89 -8.16 -14.75 10.42
CA GLU A 89 -8.76 -13.75 9.55
C GLU A 89 -7.65 -12.98 8.83
N LEU A 90 -7.35 -13.38 7.58
CA LEU A 90 -6.22 -12.82 6.84
C LEU A 90 -6.52 -12.61 5.36
N LYS A 91 -5.96 -11.54 4.82
CA LYS A 91 -5.80 -11.35 3.37
C LYS A 91 -4.35 -11.59 3.00
N PHE A 92 -4.12 -12.27 1.89
CA PHE A 92 -2.78 -12.44 1.35
C PHE A 92 -2.72 -11.96 -0.09
N ASP A 93 -1.72 -11.12 -0.37
CA ASP A 93 -1.42 -10.64 -1.71
C ASP A 93 -0.05 -11.18 -2.11
N PHE A 94 0.01 -11.82 -3.28
CA PHE A 94 1.20 -12.43 -3.84
C PHE A 94 1.49 -11.82 -5.21
N LEU A 95 2.76 -11.50 -5.43
CA LEU A 95 3.28 -11.09 -6.73
C LEU A 95 4.55 -11.85 -7.04
N SER A 96 4.66 -12.38 -8.25
CA SER A 96 5.87 -13.02 -8.72
C SER A 96 6.19 -12.56 -10.13
N PHE A 97 7.47 -12.46 -10.47
CA PHE A 97 7.92 -12.06 -11.80
C PHE A 97 9.08 -12.91 -12.31
N ASP A 98 9.13 -13.05 -13.63
CA ASP A 98 10.18 -13.78 -14.35
C ASP A 98 11.41 -12.89 -14.51
N LYS A 99 12.49 -13.21 -13.77
CA LYS A 99 13.72 -12.40 -13.77
C LYS A 99 14.37 -12.31 -15.16
N LYS A 100 14.25 -13.35 -15.99
CA LYS A 100 14.88 -13.38 -17.32
C LYS A 100 14.18 -12.41 -18.26
N LYS A 101 12.85 -12.46 -18.33
CA LYS A 101 12.06 -11.54 -19.15
C LYS A 101 12.21 -10.10 -18.68
N TYR A 102 12.32 -9.90 -17.37
CA TYR A 102 12.48 -8.56 -16.81
C TYR A 102 13.81 -7.90 -17.22
N ARG A 103 14.94 -8.63 -17.17
CA ARG A 103 16.24 -8.12 -17.65
C ARG A 103 16.27 -7.88 -19.16
N GLN A 104 15.59 -8.71 -19.96
CA GLN A 104 15.55 -8.56 -21.42
C GLN A 104 14.85 -7.28 -21.89
N ASN A 105 14.03 -6.65 -21.04
CA ASN A 105 13.36 -5.38 -21.34
C ASN A 105 14.22 -4.13 -21.05
N GLY A 106 15.54 -4.28 -20.82
CA GLY A 106 16.47 -3.15 -20.68
C GLY A 106 16.66 -2.64 -19.24
N ASN A 107 16.20 -3.39 -18.25
CA ASN A 107 16.36 -3.05 -16.83
C ASN A 107 17.61 -3.76 -16.28
N ASP A 108 18.67 -2.99 -16.01
CA ASP A 108 19.91 -3.46 -15.38
C ASP A 108 19.66 -4.01 -13.96
N GLU A 109 20.65 -4.74 -13.40
CA GLU A 109 20.60 -5.33 -12.04
C GLU A 109 20.14 -4.36 -10.94
N PHE A 110 20.51 -3.08 -11.06
CA PHE A 110 20.16 -2.02 -10.11
C PHE A 110 18.66 -1.67 -10.08
N ASP A 111 17.91 -2.01 -11.13
CA ASP A 111 16.47 -1.73 -11.21
C ASP A 111 15.64 -2.85 -10.57
N THR A 112 16.21 -4.04 -10.36
CA THR A 112 15.50 -5.17 -9.74
C THR A 112 15.25 -4.92 -8.25
N GLU A 113 16.25 -4.44 -7.50
CA GLU A 113 16.11 -4.13 -6.07
C GLU A 113 15.05 -3.03 -5.83
N LYS A 114 15.16 -1.94 -6.60
CA LYS A 114 14.19 -0.83 -6.57
C LYS A 114 12.78 -1.30 -6.93
N LEU A 115 12.64 -2.24 -7.85
CA LEU A 115 11.37 -2.86 -8.19
C LEU A 115 10.79 -3.65 -7.00
N LEU A 116 11.61 -4.46 -6.31
CA LEU A 116 11.17 -5.20 -5.11
C LEU A 116 10.56 -4.24 -4.10
N HIS A 117 11.31 -3.19 -3.82
CA HIS A 117 10.99 -2.15 -2.87
C HIS A 117 9.69 -1.45 -3.23
N ASN A 118 9.48 -1.13 -4.50
CA ASN A 118 8.24 -0.53 -4.97
C ASN A 118 7.06 -1.49 -4.83
N HIS A 119 7.20 -2.75 -5.20
CA HIS A 119 6.12 -3.73 -5.09
C HIS A 119 5.74 -4.05 -3.64
N MET A 120 6.71 -4.17 -2.73
CA MET A 120 6.42 -4.30 -1.30
C MET A 120 5.60 -3.12 -0.77
N VAL A 121 5.95 -1.91 -1.21
CA VAL A 121 5.22 -0.69 -0.87
C VAL A 121 3.82 -0.67 -1.47
N GLU A 122 3.67 -1.10 -2.73
CA GLU A 122 2.38 -1.21 -3.41
C GLU A 122 1.45 -2.18 -2.70
N LEU A 123 1.92 -3.40 -2.37
CA LEU A 123 1.15 -4.39 -1.64
C LEU A 123 0.62 -3.85 -0.30
N ALA A 124 1.46 -3.14 0.46
CA ALA A 124 1.04 -2.52 1.71
C ALA A 124 0.07 -1.34 1.53
N SER A 125 0.24 -0.54 0.47
CA SER A 125 -0.50 0.72 0.28
C SER A 125 -1.85 0.57 -0.43
N VAL A 126 -1.97 -0.37 -1.37
CA VAL A 126 -3.21 -0.58 -2.13
C VAL A 126 -4.34 -1.00 -1.22
N PHE A 127 -4.07 -1.91 -0.28
CA PHE A 127 -5.05 -2.37 0.70
C PHE A 127 -5.62 -1.22 1.54
N VAL A 128 -4.81 -0.24 1.95
CA VAL A 128 -5.30 0.81 2.86
C VAL A 128 -6.02 1.97 2.17
N SER A 129 -5.92 2.06 0.84
CA SER A 129 -6.28 3.28 0.08
C SER A 129 -7.70 3.81 0.25
N ASN A 130 -8.65 2.94 0.58
CA ASN A 130 -10.06 3.28 0.77
C ASN A 130 -10.63 2.66 2.05
N ARG A 131 -9.79 2.46 3.07
CA ARG A 131 -10.17 1.82 4.33
C ARG A 131 -10.00 2.75 5.53
N ASP A 132 -10.85 2.60 6.53
CA ASP A 132 -10.82 3.39 7.77
C ASP A 132 -9.73 2.84 8.71
N VAL A 133 -8.46 3.14 8.39
CA VAL A 133 -7.28 2.67 9.12
C VAL A 133 -6.53 3.87 9.69
N ASP A 134 -6.25 3.89 10.99
CA ASP A 134 -5.45 4.94 11.64
C ASP A 134 -3.95 4.63 11.57
N VAL A 135 -3.59 3.35 11.75
CA VAL A 135 -2.18 2.91 11.84
C VAL A 135 -1.94 1.65 11.00
N VAL A 136 -0.83 1.64 10.26
CA VAL A 136 -0.32 0.47 9.55
C VAL A 136 1.00 0.06 10.18
N ASN A 137 1.04 -1.13 10.74
CA ASN A 137 2.25 -1.75 11.30
C ASN A 137 2.82 -2.72 10.27
N VAL A 138 3.92 -2.33 9.61
CA VAL A 138 4.59 -3.10 8.58
C VAL A 138 5.82 -3.78 9.14
N PHE A 139 5.90 -5.09 8.93
CA PHE A 139 7.00 -5.95 9.31
C PHE A 139 7.56 -6.58 8.03
N VAL A 140 8.84 -6.34 7.75
CA VAL A 140 9.50 -6.92 6.59
C VAL A 140 10.61 -7.86 7.04
N ALA A 141 10.64 -9.06 6.45
CA ALA A 141 11.68 -10.05 6.71
C ALA A 141 13.06 -9.52 6.31
N GLU A 142 14.03 -9.63 7.22
CA GLU A 142 15.43 -9.34 6.94
C GLU A 142 16.02 -10.43 6.03
N ARG A 143 16.57 -10.02 4.88
CA ARG A 143 17.22 -10.89 3.91
C ARG A 143 18.53 -10.23 3.47
N GLU A 144 19.64 -10.96 3.60
CA GLU A 144 21.00 -10.46 3.33
C GLU A 144 21.16 -9.87 1.91
N SER A 145 20.35 -10.30 0.95
CA SER A 145 20.48 -9.96 -0.47
C SER A 145 19.51 -8.91 -1.01
N SER A 146 18.60 -8.35 -0.21
CA SER A 146 17.43 -7.61 -0.77
C SER A 146 16.87 -6.48 0.10
N PHE A 147 17.12 -6.47 1.41
CA PHE A 147 16.63 -5.40 2.29
C PHE A 147 17.78 -4.67 2.99
N PRO A 148 18.49 -3.77 2.28
CA PRO A 148 19.51 -2.97 2.93
C PRO A 148 18.89 -1.89 3.83
N LYS A 149 19.54 -1.61 4.97
CA LYS A 149 19.09 -0.64 5.98
C LYS A 149 18.76 0.76 5.44
N HIS A 150 19.28 1.16 4.27
CA HIS A 150 18.96 2.45 3.67
C HIS A 150 17.55 2.52 3.05
N PHE A 151 16.88 1.38 2.84
CA PHE A 151 15.53 1.32 2.28
C PHE A 151 14.49 1.93 3.23
N GLU A 152 14.65 1.74 4.55
CA GLU A 152 13.79 2.31 5.59
C GLU A 152 13.62 3.84 5.44
N LYS A 153 14.69 4.54 5.06
CA LYS A 153 14.73 6.01 4.93
C LYS A 153 13.75 6.55 3.87
N ASN A 154 13.47 5.75 2.84
CA ASN A 154 12.60 6.14 1.73
C ASN A 154 11.27 5.39 1.71
N TRP A 155 11.15 4.27 2.44
CA TRP A 155 9.95 3.44 2.44
C TRP A 155 8.69 4.22 2.77
N LYS A 156 8.68 4.95 3.90
CA LYS A 156 7.51 5.77 4.29
C LYS A 156 7.15 6.79 3.21
N ARG A 157 8.16 7.39 2.58
CA ARG A 157 7.94 8.33 1.49
C ARG A 157 7.23 7.64 0.32
N ASN A 158 7.77 6.50 -0.11
CA ASN A 158 7.24 5.74 -1.22
C ASN A 158 5.83 5.20 -0.93
N PHE A 159 5.54 4.83 0.32
CA PHE A 159 4.22 4.39 0.76
C PHE A 159 3.16 5.46 0.55
N TYR A 160 3.37 6.67 1.07
CA TYR A 160 2.40 7.75 0.87
C TYR A 160 2.31 8.17 -0.60
N GLU A 161 3.42 8.16 -1.34
CA GLU A 161 3.38 8.43 -2.79
C GLU A 161 2.56 7.39 -3.56
N SER A 162 2.75 6.10 -3.26
CA SER A 162 1.96 5.00 -3.82
C SER A 162 0.48 5.12 -3.47
N LEU A 163 0.19 5.44 -2.20
CA LEU A 163 -1.15 5.67 -1.70
C LEU A 163 -1.83 6.87 -2.38
N ILE A 164 -1.14 8.00 -2.51
CA ILE A 164 -1.63 9.16 -3.28
C ILE A 164 -1.96 8.73 -4.70
N ASN A 165 -1.03 8.03 -5.37
CA ASN A 165 -1.22 7.58 -6.75
C ASN A 165 -2.44 6.67 -6.90
N ALA A 166 -2.64 5.73 -5.96
CA ALA A 166 -3.82 4.87 -5.93
C ALA A 166 -5.11 5.69 -5.77
N VAL A 167 -5.13 6.64 -4.84
CA VAL A 167 -6.30 7.50 -4.57
C VAL A 167 -6.64 8.38 -5.77
N VAL A 168 -5.65 9.05 -6.38
CA VAL A 168 -5.91 9.93 -7.54
C VAL A 168 -6.30 9.13 -8.79
N ALA A 169 -5.85 7.87 -8.91
CA ALA A 169 -6.20 7.00 -10.03
C ALA A 169 -7.61 6.38 -9.89
N ASN A 170 -8.02 6.00 -8.68
CA ASN A 170 -9.23 5.21 -8.41
C ASN A 170 -10.47 6.02 -8.02
N THR A 171 -10.56 7.30 -8.43
CA THR A 171 -11.73 8.22 -8.38
C THR A 171 -11.75 9.27 -7.25
N SER A 172 -12.22 10.47 -7.61
CA SER A 172 -12.38 11.62 -6.71
C SER A 172 -13.61 11.56 -5.80
N LEU A 173 -14.42 10.50 -5.89
CA LEU A 173 -15.70 10.34 -5.18
C LEU A 173 -15.59 9.38 -3.99
N LEU A 174 -14.46 8.68 -3.88
CA LEU A 174 -14.16 7.84 -2.74
C LEU A 174 -13.38 8.64 -1.72
N LYS A 175 -13.69 8.44 -0.43
CA LYS A 175 -12.86 8.92 0.66
C LYS A 175 -11.58 8.07 0.71
N ALA A 176 -10.48 8.69 1.07
CA ALA A 176 -9.20 8.03 1.33
C ALA A 176 -8.76 8.29 2.76
N ASN A 177 -7.90 7.44 3.31
CA ASN A 177 -7.23 7.75 4.57
C ASN A 177 -5.72 7.58 4.39
N PHE A 178 -4.95 8.47 5.02
CA PHE A 178 -3.49 8.43 4.99
C PHE A 178 -2.99 8.05 6.40
N PRO A 179 -2.93 6.74 6.71
CA PRO A 179 -2.62 6.27 8.06
C PRO A 179 -1.19 6.58 8.50
N LYS A 180 -0.95 6.57 9.80
CA LYS A 180 0.41 6.55 10.35
C LYS A 180 1.07 5.20 10.02
N VAL A 181 2.31 5.22 9.51
CA VAL A 181 3.03 3.97 9.22
C VAL A 181 4.22 3.76 10.16
N ASN A 182 4.20 2.59 10.80
CA ASN A 182 5.30 2.04 11.57
C ASN A 182 5.94 0.93 10.72
N LEU A 183 7.23 1.03 10.45
CA LEU A 183 7.98 0.02 9.71
C LEU A 183 9.00 -0.62 10.65
N LYS A 184 9.07 -1.95 10.64
CA LYS A 184 10.07 -2.73 11.36
C LYS A 184 10.67 -3.76 10.40
N ILE A 185 12.00 -3.83 10.38
CA ILE A 185 12.72 -4.93 9.76
C ILE A 185 12.90 -5.99 10.84
N VAL A 186 12.49 -7.22 10.58
CA VAL A 186 12.48 -8.30 11.58
C VAL A 186 13.05 -9.58 10.97
N ASP A 187 13.61 -10.45 11.79
CA ASP A 187 14.12 -11.73 11.31
C ASP A 187 13.00 -12.74 10.99
N GLY A 188 13.38 -13.87 10.40
CA GLY A 188 12.46 -14.94 10.03
C GLY A 188 11.77 -15.65 11.20
N SER A 189 12.19 -15.41 12.46
CA SER A 189 11.53 -15.96 13.65
C SER A 189 10.30 -15.14 14.06
N HIS A 190 10.09 -13.95 13.49
CA HIS A 190 8.91 -13.15 13.80
C HIS A 190 7.60 -13.90 13.42
N PRO A 191 6.59 -14.00 14.30
CA PRO A 191 5.41 -14.82 14.07
C PRO A 191 4.68 -14.57 12.74
N GLY A 192 4.40 -13.32 12.42
CA GLY A 192 3.74 -12.98 11.16
C GLY A 192 4.61 -13.19 9.91
N ILE A 193 5.95 -13.16 10.03
CA ILE A 193 6.85 -13.51 8.92
C ILE A 193 6.79 -15.00 8.63
N GLN A 194 6.71 -15.85 9.65
CA GLN A 194 6.55 -17.30 9.46
C GLN A 194 5.27 -17.64 8.67
N ILE A 195 4.17 -16.93 8.94
CA ILE A 195 2.92 -17.06 8.16
C ILE A 195 3.13 -16.61 6.72
N SER A 196 3.73 -15.43 6.51
CA SER A 196 4.00 -14.91 5.17
C SER A 196 4.91 -15.83 4.35
N ASP A 197 6.00 -16.33 4.95
CA ASP A 197 6.94 -17.29 4.36
C ASP A 197 6.21 -18.57 3.90
N PHE A 198 5.32 -19.13 4.73
CA PHE A 198 4.54 -20.33 4.39
C PHE A 198 3.58 -20.10 3.22
N LEU A 199 2.79 -19.02 3.28
CA LEU A 199 1.85 -18.69 2.20
C LEU A 199 2.59 -18.42 0.88
N LEU A 200 3.65 -17.62 0.94
CA LEU A 200 4.53 -17.33 -0.20
C LEU A 200 5.10 -18.61 -0.81
N TRP A 201 5.64 -19.51 0.03
CA TRP A 201 6.20 -20.79 -0.38
C TRP A 201 5.15 -21.72 -1.00
N ALA A 202 3.97 -21.82 -0.39
CA ALA A 202 2.89 -22.68 -0.85
C ALA A 202 2.39 -22.26 -2.24
N ILE A 203 2.12 -20.97 -2.44
CA ILE A 203 1.65 -20.41 -3.71
C ILE A 203 2.70 -20.58 -4.80
N LYS A 204 3.95 -20.18 -4.52
CA LYS A 204 5.05 -20.28 -5.50
C LYS A 204 5.17 -21.70 -6.04
N ARG A 205 5.11 -22.71 -5.18
CA ARG A 205 5.23 -24.11 -5.62
C ARG A 205 3.97 -24.66 -6.29
N SER A 206 2.80 -24.16 -5.93
CA SER A 206 1.53 -24.53 -6.57
C SER A 206 1.53 -24.08 -8.03
N TYR A 207 1.90 -22.83 -8.29
CA TYR A 207 1.76 -22.21 -9.61
C TYR A 207 3.01 -22.25 -10.49
N LEU A 208 4.20 -22.18 -9.89
CA LEU A 208 5.46 -22.08 -10.65
C LEU A 208 6.22 -23.39 -10.73
N SER A 209 5.93 -24.34 -9.84
CA SER A 209 6.62 -25.64 -9.77
C SER A 209 5.72 -26.84 -10.08
N ASN A 210 4.39 -26.68 -10.18
CA ASN A 210 3.38 -27.75 -10.33
C ASN A 210 3.56 -28.93 -9.35
N LYS A 211 4.01 -28.64 -8.12
CA LYS A 211 4.55 -29.66 -7.20
C LYS A 211 3.95 -29.60 -5.79
N ASN A 212 2.86 -28.87 -5.56
CA ASN A 212 2.45 -28.60 -4.17
C ASN A 212 0.94 -28.70 -3.89
N VAL A 213 0.59 -29.60 -2.96
CA VAL A 213 -0.76 -29.78 -2.40
C VAL A 213 -1.08 -28.78 -1.29
N TRP A 214 -0.07 -28.14 -0.68
CA TRP A 214 -0.26 -27.29 0.50
C TRP A 214 -1.15 -26.08 0.21
N PHE A 215 -0.98 -25.42 -0.95
CA PHE A 215 -1.86 -24.30 -1.30
C PHE A 215 -3.32 -24.74 -1.52
N GLN A 216 -3.56 -25.99 -1.91
CA GLN A 216 -4.92 -26.53 -2.05
C GLN A 216 -5.56 -26.85 -0.70
N ARG A 217 -4.77 -27.02 0.37
CA ARG A 217 -5.24 -27.28 1.73
C ARG A 217 -5.53 -26.02 2.54
N ILE A 218 -5.19 -24.85 2.01
CA ILE A 218 -5.55 -23.57 2.62
C ILE A 218 -7.02 -23.31 2.29
N GLU A 219 -7.83 -23.15 3.33
CA GLU A 219 -9.27 -22.95 3.23
C GLU A 219 -9.55 -21.48 2.86
N LYS A 220 -9.65 -21.21 1.57
CA LYS A 220 -9.80 -19.86 1.02
C LYS A 220 -11.26 -19.57 0.69
N ASP A 221 -11.76 -18.41 1.12
CA ASP A 221 -13.12 -17.95 0.78
C ASP A 221 -13.18 -17.34 -0.62
N ILE A 222 -12.14 -16.57 -0.96
CA ILE A 222 -12.02 -15.86 -2.23
C ILE A 222 -10.58 -16.00 -2.70
N SER A 223 -10.38 -16.35 -3.96
CA SER A 223 -9.07 -16.37 -4.61
C SER A 223 -9.19 -15.81 -6.01
N ILE A 224 -8.43 -14.75 -6.30
CA ILE A 224 -8.34 -14.13 -7.62
C ILE A 224 -6.92 -14.37 -8.13
N GLU A 225 -6.84 -15.01 -9.28
CA GLU A 225 -5.57 -15.20 -9.99
C GLU A 225 -5.59 -14.32 -11.23
N THR A 226 -4.62 -13.42 -11.33
CA THR A 226 -4.40 -12.63 -12.52
C THR A 226 -3.10 -13.08 -13.18
N ASN A 227 -3.26 -13.82 -14.27
CA ASN A 227 -2.17 -14.13 -15.17
C ASN A 227 -2.29 -13.17 -16.36
N ILE A 228 -1.38 -12.21 -16.47
CA ILE A 228 -1.37 -11.26 -17.59
C ILE A 228 -0.96 -12.06 -18.85
N LYS A 229 -1.95 -12.59 -19.58
CA LYS A 229 -1.74 -13.53 -20.69
C LYS A 229 -1.14 -12.85 -21.92
N GLU A 230 -0.34 -13.68 -22.60
CA GLU A 230 0.49 -13.47 -23.79
C GLU A 230 1.82 -12.74 -23.52
N LYS A 231 2.81 -13.52 -23.04
CA LYS A 231 4.22 -13.13 -22.69
C LYS A 231 4.48 -12.76 -21.22
N SER A 232 3.69 -13.25 -20.27
CA SER A 232 3.67 -12.86 -18.84
C SER A 232 5.04 -12.58 -18.19
N LEU A 233 5.25 -11.31 -17.83
CA LEU A 233 6.34 -10.82 -16.98
C LEU A 233 6.07 -11.14 -15.50
N SER A 234 4.81 -11.34 -15.10
CA SER A 234 4.39 -11.54 -13.71
C SER A 234 3.15 -12.42 -13.53
N LEU A 235 2.99 -12.97 -12.32
CA LEU A 235 1.84 -13.69 -11.77
C LEU A 235 1.40 -12.96 -10.50
N SER A 236 0.11 -12.67 -10.36
CA SER A 236 -0.47 -12.12 -9.13
C SER A 236 -1.59 -13.02 -8.63
N VAL A 237 -1.59 -13.27 -7.32
CA VAL A 237 -2.59 -14.09 -6.63
C VAL A 237 -3.00 -13.36 -5.37
N ASP A 238 -4.29 -13.06 -5.24
CA ASP A 238 -4.84 -12.41 -4.05
C ASP A 238 -5.95 -13.30 -3.48
N PHE A 239 -5.92 -13.57 -2.17
CA PHE A 239 -6.96 -14.36 -1.52
C PHE A 239 -7.25 -13.93 -0.08
N GLN A 240 -8.36 -14.46 0.44
CA GLN A 240 -8.82 -14.26 1.81
C GLN A 240 -9.08 -15.60 2.50
N ILE A 241 -8.84 -15.63 3.80
CA ILE A 241 -9.18 -16.72 4.73
C ILE A 241 -10.08 -16.13 5.82
N ASN A 242 -11.15 -16.85 6.17
CA ASN A 242 -12.16 -16.47 7.16
C ASN A 242 -12.74 -15.05 6.98
N GLY A 243 -13.08 -14.69 5.74
CA GLY A 243 -13.60 -13.37 5.36
C GLY A 243 -12.52 -12.29 5.20
N GLY A 244 -11.25 -12.60 5.48
CA GLY A 244 -10.15 -11.66 5.39
C GLY A 244 -10.14 -10.69 6.57
N VAL A 245 -9.78 -9.42 6.31
CA VAL A 245 -9.65 -8.41 7.37
C VAL A 245 -11.00 -7.73 7.63
N ASN A 246 -11.87 -8.41 8.38
CA ASN A 246 -13.26 -7.98 8.62
C ASN A 246 -13.39 -6.82 9.61
N ASN A 247 -12.38 -6.57 10.44
CA ASN A 247 -12.39 -5.51 11.45
C ASN A 247 -12.08 -4.11 10.87
N ILE A 248 -11.84 -4.00 9.56
CA ILE A 248 -11.53 -2.74 8.88
C ILE A 248 -12.53 -2.48 7.77
N ASP A 249 -13.39 -1.49 8.02
CA ASP A 249 -14.41 -1.06 7.07
C ASP A 249 -13.80 -0.35 5.86
N LEU A 250 -14.44 -0.54 4.71
CA LEU A 250 -14.28 0.38 3.59
C LEU A 250 -14.85 1.74 3.98
N LEU A 251 -14.16 2.80 3.61
CA LEU A 251 -14.68 4.16 3.77
C LEU A 251 -15.91 4.32 2.90
N SER A 252 -16.98 4.84 3.51
CA SER A 252 -18.20 5.14 2.77
C SER A 252 -17.89 6.14 1.66
N PRO A 253 -18.47 5.99 0.47
CA PRO A 253 -18.37 7.05 -0.54
C PRO A 253 -18.98 8.35 -0.01
N TYR A 254 -18.67 9.45 -0.67
CA TYR A 254 -19.39 10.69 -0.46
C TYR A 254 -20.87 10.53 -0.84
N GLU A 255 -21.76 11.24 -0.14
CA GLU A 255 -23.20 11.28 -0.46
C GLU A 255 -23.50 12.19 -1.68
N VAL A 256 -22.71 12.02 -2.73
CA VAL A 256 -22.80 12.74 -4.00
C VAL A 256 -22.61 11.77 -5.16
N THR A 257 -23.25 12.05 -6.29
CA THR A 257 -23.14 11.21 -7.49
C THR A 257 -22.05 11.72 -8.43
N ALA A 258 -21.51 10.82 -9.26
CA ALA A 258 -20.56 11.20 -10.30
C ALA A 258 -21.14 12.22 -11.28
N LYS A 259 -22.42 12.10 -11.60
CA LYS A 259 -23.12 13.01 -12.51
C LYS A 259 -23.17 14.44 -11.96
N GLU A 260 -23.53 14.61 -10.69
CA GLU A 260 -23.59 15.94 -10.06
C GLU A 260 -22.23 16.64 -10.06
N VAL A 261 -21.17 15.90 -9.74
CA VAL A 261 -19.78 16.41 -9.77
C VAL A 261 -19.36 16.77 -11.18
N GLU A 262 -19.68 15.94 -12.18
CA GLU A 262 -19.33 16.22 -13.58
C GLU A 262 -20.10 17.41 -14.16
N GLU A 263 -21.39 17.55 -13.84
CA GLU A 263 -22.20 18.69 -14.27
C GLU A 263 -21.69 19.99 -13.67
N LYS A 264 -21.40 20.02 -12.35
CA LYS A 264 -20.83 21.22 -11.72
C LYS A 264 -19.46 21.55 -12.32
N GLN A 265 -18.61 20.56 -12.54
CA GLN A 265 -17.28 20.76 -13.14
C GLN A 265 -17.35 21.36 -14.56
N ARG A 266 -18.27 20.89 -15.42
CA ARG A 266 -18.42 21.41 -16.80
C ARG A 266 -18.87 22.85 -16.87
N ASN A 267 -19.58 23.33 -15.84
CA ASN A 267 -20.14 24.66 -15.79
C ASN A 267 -19.24 25.68 -15.07
N LEU A 268 -18.04 25.27 -14.62
CA LEU A 268 -17.11 26.17 -13.97
C LEU A 268 -16.53 27.20 -14.95
N ASN A 269 -16.62 28.48 -14.59
CA ASN A 269 -15.86 29.54 -15.25
C ASN A 269 -14.50 29.79 -14.56
N ASN A 270 -13.68 30.68 -15.12
CA ASN A 270 -12.35 30.99 -14.59
C ASN A 270 -12.36 31.57 -13.17
N ASP A 271 -13.36 32.36 -12.82
CA ASP A 271 -13.49 32.96 -11.48
C ASP A 271 -13.88 31.90 -10.45
N GLU A 272 -14.78 30.98 -10.81
CA GLU A 272 -15.14 29.84 -9.96
C GLU A 272 -13.96 28.87 -9.76
N LEU A 273 -13.14 28.67 -10.79
CA LEU A 273 -11.90 27.89 -10.69
C LEU A 273 -10.88 28.57 -9.76
N LEU A 274 -10.71 29.88 -9.89
CA LEU A 274 -9.85 30.65 -9.00
C LEU A 274 -10.34 30.57 -7.55
N ASN A 275 -11.65 30.74 -7.35
CA ASN A 275 -12.28 30.58 -6.05
C ASN A 275 -12.06 29.18 -5.47
N LEU A 276 -12.13 28.13 -6.28
CA LEU A 276 -11.86 26.78 -5.84
C LEU A 276 -10.43 26.64 -5.28
N PHE A 277 -9.43 27.16 -5.99
CA PHE A 277 -8.04 27.13 -5.52
C PHE A 277 -7.82 27.98 -4.26
N LEU A 278 -8.46 29.15 -4.16
CA LEU A 278 -8.50 29.97 -2.94
C LEU A 278 -9.02 29.18 -1.73
N HIS A 279 -10.10 28.42 -1.90
CA HIS A 279 -10.66 27.61 -0.81
C HIS A 279 -9.72 26.49 -0.40
N VAL A 280 -9.04 25.85 -1.36
CA VAL A 280 -8.03 24.81 -1.08
C VAL A 280 -6.86 25.38 -0.26
N GLU A 281 -6.34 26.55 -0.63
CA GLU A 281 -5.26 27.21 0.11
C GLU A 281 -5.72 27.62 1.52
N LYS A 282 -6.90 28.26 1.65
CA LYS A 282 -7.50 28.60 2.96
C LYS A 282 -7.67 27.39 3.85
N LEU A 283 -8.10 26.27 3.27
CA LEU A 283 -8.27 25.04 4.01
C LEU A 283 -6.94 24.53 4.54
N LEU A 284 -5.92 24.44 3.68
CA LEU A 284 -4.60 24.00 4.05
C LEU A 284 -3.98 24.91 5.12
N ASP A 285 -4.07 26.23 4.97
CA ASP A 285 -3.55 27.19 5.95
C ASP A 285 -4.22 27.03 7.32
N LYS A 286 -5.56 26.92 7.34
CA LYS A 286 -6.35 26.66 8.56
C LYS A 286 -5.93 25.35 9.24
N VAL A 287 -5.71 24.29 8.47
CA VAL A 287 -5.27 22.98 8.99
C VAL A 287 -3.85 23.09 9.55
N MET A 288 -2.92 23.70 8.81
CA MET A 288 -1.54 23.86 9.23
C MET A 288 -1.41 24.72 10.50
N ALA A 289 -2.33 25.66 10.71
CA ALA A 289 -2.38 26.47 11.93
C ALA A 289 -2.99 25.73 13.14
N LYS A 290 -4.05 24.93 12.93
CA LYS A 290 -4.87 24.40 14.04
C LYS A 290 -4.69 22.91 14.34
N LYS A 291 -4.32 22.10 13.36
CA LYS A 291 -4.32 20.63 13.44
C LYS A 291 -2.97 19.99 13.07
N ARG A 292 -1.89 20.78 13.04
CA ARG A 292 -0.56 20.31 12.65
C ARG A 292 -0.06 19.13 13.50
N ASN A 293 -0.37 19.12 14.79
CA ASN A 293 0.06 18.06 15.71
C ASN A 293 -0.63 16.71 15.39
N GLU A 294 -1.89 16.73 14.91
CA GLU A 294 -2.60 15.52 14.49
C GLU A 294 -1.95 14.88 13.26
N LEU A 295 -1.22 15.68 12.46
CA LEU A 295 -0.56 15.26 11.22
C LEU A 295 0.97 15.19 11.33
N GLU A 296 1.51 15.12 12.55
CA GLU A 296 2.96 15.15 12.78
C GLU A 296 3.69 14.04 11.99
N TYR A 297 3.06 12.86 11.88
CA TYR A 297 3.59 11.73 11.12
C TYR A 297 3.67 11.98 9.60
N MET A 298 2.96 12.99 9.09
CA MET A 298 3.00 13.45 7.69
C MET A 298 3.85 14.72 7.50
N ASN A 299 4.54 15.22 8.54
CA ASN A 299 5.28 16.49 8.49
C ASN A 299 6.19 16.62 7.27
N ARG A 300 6.90 15.56 6.86
CA ARG A 300 7.80 15.61 5.69
C ARG A 300 7.11 15.97 4.37
N PHE A 301 5.80 15.71 4.25
CA PHE A 301 5.00 16.05 3.07
C PHE A 301 4.42 17.46 3.16
N LEU A 302 4.01 17.84 4.38
CA LEU A 302 3.35 19.11 4.67
C LEU A 302 4.34 20.25 4.98
N GLU A 303 5.62 19.93 5.18
CA GLU A 303 6.65 20.89 5.52
C GLU A 303 6.79 21.96 4.44
N GLY A 304 6.78 23.24 4.83
CA GLY A 304 6.94 24.36 3.91
C GLY A 304 5.71 24.65 3.04
N ILE A 305 4.57 24.00 3.31
CA ILE A 305 3.29 24.34 2.65
C ILE A 305 2.85 25.75 3.03
N ASP A 306 3.04 26.16 4.28
CA ASP A 306 2.86 27.53 4.76
C ASP A 306 3.63 28.54 3.90
N LYS A 307 4.92 28.28 3.64
CA LYS A 307 5.74 29.14 2.81
C LYS A 307 5.27 29.21 1.37
N ILE A 308 4.71 28.12 0.84
CA ILE A 308 4.15 28.08 -0.51
C ILE A 308 2.84 28.87 -0.56
N ILE A 309 1.95 28.70 0.40
CA ILE A 309 0.65 29.40 0.46
C ILE A 309 0.84 30.91 0.57
N HIS A 310 1.84 31.38 1.32
CA HIS A 310 2.07 32.80 1.55
C HIS A 310 3.06 33.43 0.55
N LYS A 311 3.37 32.76 -0.56
CA LYS A 311 4.35 33.21 -1.54
C LYS A 311 3.74 34.26 -2.47
N LYS A 312 4.29 35.48 -2.47
CA LYS A 312 3.83 36.58 -3.35
C LYS A 312 4.30 36.48 -4.82
N GLU A 313 4.89 35.35 -5.19
CA GLU A 313 5.46 35.12 -6.52
C GLU A 313 4.75 33.96 -7.21
N LYS A 314 4.89 33.89 -8.54
CA LYS A 314 4.38 32.76 -9.32
C LYS A 314 4.90 31.44 -8.74
N LEU A 315 4.00 30.47 -8.55
CA LEU A 315 4.38 29.13 -8.14
C LEU A 315 5.04 28.36 -9.28
N THR A 316 6.00 27.52 -8.95
CA THR A 316 6.49 26.48 -9.84
C THR A 316 5.48 25.34 -9.93
N ILE A 317 5.48 24.59 -11.04
CA ILE A 317 4.62 23.39 -11.19
C ILE A 317 4.86 22.38 -10.05
N LYS A 318 6.10 22.29 -9.56
CA LYS A 318 6.46 21.42 -8.43
C LYS A 318 5.78 21.87 -7.14
N GLU A 319 5.71 23.17 -6.87
CA GLU A 319 5.00 23.75 -5.72
C GLU A 319 3.49 23.52 -5.84
N VAL A 320 2.89 23.74 -7.02
CA VAL A 320 1.47 23.45 -7.28
C VAL A 320 1.16 21.97 -7.01
N LYS A 321 1.95 21.04 -7.56
CA LYS A 321 1.76 19.60 -7.28
C LYS A 321 1.88 19.27 -5.81
N LYS A 322 2.74 19.98 -5.06
CA LYS A 322 2.89 19.78 -3.62
C LYS A 322 1.67 20.24 -2.84
N LEU A 323 1.09 21.41 -3.17
CA LEU A 323 -0.18 21.88 -2.60
C LEU A 323 -1.31 20.88 -2.88
N CYS A 324 -1.44 20.47 -4.14
CA CYS A 324 -2.42 19.47 -4.59
C CYS A 324 -2.35 18.17 -3.78
N LYS A 325 -1.15 17.59 -3.64
CA LYS A 325 -0.95 16.36 -2.86
C LYS A 325 -1.29 16.55 -1.39
N SER A 326 -0.88 17.68 -0.81
CA SER A 326 -1.15 18.01 0.59
C SER A 326 -2.65 18.14 0.84
N PHE A 327 -3.40 18.75 -0.08
CA PHE A 327 -4.85 18.82 0.00
C PHE A 327 -5.50 17.43 0.03
N ILE A 328 -5.12 16.54 -0.90
CA ILE A 328 -5.64 15.16 -0.94
C ILE A 328 -5.34 14.42 0.38
N MET A 329 -4.13 14.56 0.91
CA MET A 329 -3.72 13.91 2.15
C MET A 329 -4.50 14.42 3.37
N VAL A 330 -4.80 15.70 3.42
CA VAL A 330 -5.40 16.37 4.57
C VAL A 330 -6.92 16.24 4.59
N PHE A 331 -7.57 16.41 3.44
CA PHE A 331 -9.02 16.61 3.34
C PHE A 331 -9.82 15.44 3.93
N ASP A 332 -9.49 14.22 3.52
CA ASP A 332 -10.20 13.02 3.99
C ASP A 332 -9.65 12.52 5.33
N THR A 333 -8.33 12.56 5.56
CA THR A 333 -7.68 12.06 6.79
C THR A 333 -8.18 12.77 8.04
N LEU A 334 -8.36 14.10 7.96
CA LEU A 334 -8.88 14.90 9.08
C LEU A 334 -10.42 14.99 9.09
N LYS A 335 -11.09 14.26 8.19
CA LYS A 335 -12.55 14.22 8.02
C LYS A 335 -13.17 15.62 7.99
N ILE A 336 -12.51 16.55 7.31
CA ILE A 336 -12.85 17.98 7.29
C ILE A 336 -14.27 18.22 6.77
N HIS A 337 -14.72 17.33 5.90
CA HIS A 337 -16.02 17.36 5.26
C HIS A 337 -17.19 16.93 6.17
N GLU A 338 -16.94 16.47 7.39
CA GLU A 338 -18.01 16.10 8.32
C GLU A 338 -18.89 17.31 8.64
N GLY A 339 -20.20 17.17 8.39
CA GLY A 339 -21.19 18.23 8.60
C GLY A 339 -21.38 19.18 7.42
N TYR A 340 -20.68 18.98 6.30
CA TYR A 340 -20.94 19.75 5.08
C TYR A 340 -22.28 19.38 4.44
N SER A 341 -22.95 20.41 3.90
CA SER A 341 -24.12 20.25 3.04
C SER A 341 -23.76 19.50 1.75
N LYS A 342 -24.78 19.00 1.05
CA LYS A 342 -24.57 18.30 -0.23
C LYS A 342 -23.91 19.20 -1.27
N GLU A 343 -24.30 20.47 -1.34
CA GLU A 343 -23.72 21.46 -2.25
C GLU A 343 -22.23 21.70 -1.95
N GLU A 344 -21.85 21.81 -0.68
CA GLU A 344 -20.45 21.92 -0.25
C GLU A 344 -19.67 20.65 -0.60
N LEU A 345 -20.24 19.46 -0.36
CA LEU A 345 -19.62 18.20 -0.76
C LEU A 345 -19.39 18.12 -2.27
N ILE A 346 -20.36 18.53 -3.08
CA ILE A 346 -20.20 18.61 -4.55
C ILE A 346 -19.03 19.52 -4.90
N PHE A 347 -18.96 20.73 -4.32
CA PHE A 347 -17.86 21.66 -4.54
C PHE A 347 -16.49 21.03 -4.23
N TRP A 348 -16.34 20.39 -3.07
CA TRP A 348 -15.08 19.76 -2.68
C TRP A 348 -14.73 18.50 -3.49
N CYS A 349 -15.73 17.70 -3.88
CA CYS A 349 -15.51 16.57 -4.78
C CYS A 349 -15.07 17.03 -6.17
N VAL A 350 -15.59 18.17 -6.66
CA VAL A 350 -15.08 18.82 -7.89
C VAL A 350 -13.64 19.27 -7.71
N ALA A 351 -13.29 19.91 -6.59
CA ALA A 351 -11.92 20.31 -6.28
C ALA A 351 -10.97 19.11 -6.26
N LYS A 352 -11.35 18.05 -5.55
CA LYS A 352 -10.59 16.79 -5.48
C LYS A 352 -10.38 16.17 -6.85
N ARG A 353 -11.39 16.21 -7.73
CA ARG A 353 -11.28 15.70 -9.11
C ARG A 353 -10.30 16.50 -9.95
N ILE A 354 -10.41 17.83 -9.95
CA ILE A 354 -9.51 18.73 -10.69
C ILE A 354 -8.07 18.56 -10.20
N ILE A 355 -7.87 18.56 -8.89
CA ILE A 355 -6.56 18.37 -8.25
C ILE A 355 -5.96 17.00 -8.60
N SER A 356 -6.75 15.94 -8.57
CA SER A 356 -6.31 14.60 -8.96
C SER A 356 -5.80 14.57 -10.40
N ASN A 357 -6.50 15.23 -11.33
CA ASN A 357 -6.07 15.36 -12.72
C ASN A 357 -4.78 16.18 -12.89
N ILE A 358 -4.61 17.26 -12.13
CA ILE A 358 -3.37 18.06 -12.08
C ILE A 358 -2.19 17.21 -11.61
N ILE A 359 -2.36 16.41 -10.55
CA ILE A 359 -1.31 15.52 -10.02
C ILE A 359 -0.89 14.52 -11.09
N LEU A 360 -1.87 13.84 -11.69
CA LEU A 360 -1.68 12.82 -12.72
C LEU A 360 -1.12 13.38 -14.04
N GLY A 361 -1.23 14.69 -14.28
CA GLY A 361 -0.81 15.32 -15.54
C GLY A 361 -1.56 14.78 -16.76
N LYS A 362 -2.76 14.23 -16.56
CA LYS A 362 -3.62 13.79 -17.66
C LYS A 362 -4.10 15.05 -18.41
N GLN A 363 -4.12 15.03 -19.75
CA GLN A 363 -4.60 16.09 -20.68
C GLN A 363 -3.96 17.50 -20.58
N ILE A 364 -3.82 18.15 -21.74
CA ILE A 364 -3.28 19.52 -21.89
C ILE A 364 -4.07 20.53 -21.03
N ASN A 365 -5.40 20.42 -20.98
CA ASN A 365 -6.25 21.36 -20.26
C ASN A 365 -5.98 21.39 -18.74
N TRP A 366 -5.59 20.27 -18.13
CA TRP A 366 -5.28 20.24 -16.69
C TRP A 366 -3.89 20.82 -16.37
N VAL A 367 -2.95 20.68 -17.30
CA VAL A 367 -1.66 21.40 -17.24
C VAL A 367 -1.90 22.90 -17.34
N MET A 368 -2.75 23.34 -18.25
CA MET A 368 -3.15 24.75 -18.36
C MET A 368 -3.82 25.28 -17.09
N LEU A 369 -4.60 24.46 -16.38
CA LEU A 369 -5.20 24.85 -15.09
C LEU A 369 -4.17 24.93 -13.96
N ALA A 370 -3.18 24.04 -13.94
CA ALA A 370 -2.05 24.14 -13.02
C ALA A 370 -1.23 25.40 -13.28
N ASP A 371 -1.01 25.75 -14.56
CA ASP A 371 -0.36 27.00 -14.95
C ASP A 371 -1.22 28.21 -14.60
N PHE A 372 -2.53 28.14 -14.79
CA PHE A 372 -3.47 29.19 -14.40
C PHE A 372 -3.40 29.46 -12.90
N TRP A 373 -3.44 28.42 -12.07
CA TRP A 373 -3.27 28.57 -10.62
C TRP A 373 -1.89 29.15 -10.30
N ALA A 374 -0.82 28.58 -10.87
CA ALA A 374 0.54 29.07 -10.65
C ALA A 374 0.70 30.57 -10.93
N ILE A 375 0.15 31.04 -12.07
CA ILE A 375 0.20 32.44 -12.51
C ILE A 375 -0.62 33.35 -11.60
N ASN A 376 -1.81 32.92 -11.19
CA ASN A 376 -2.72 33.74 -10.40
C ASN A 376 -2.48 33.65 -8.89
N HIS A 377 -1.61 32.76 -8.43
CA HIS A 377 -1.30 32.59 -7.01
C HIS A 377 -0.96 33.90 -6.27
N PRO A 378 -0.15 34.84 -6.80
CA PRO A 378 0.08 36.13 -6.13
C PRO A 378 -1.22 36.89 -5.82
N ASN A 379 -2.16 36.90 -6.77
CA ASN A 379 -3.46 37.55 -6.59
C ASN A 379 -4.34 36.80 -5.56
N ILE A 380 -4.18 35.47 -5.49
CA ILE A 380 -4.86 34.61 -4.51
C ILE A 380 -4.37 34.96 -3.10
N VAL A 381 -3.06 35.04 -2.87
CA VAL A 381 -2.46 35.36 -1.56
C VAL A 381 -2.90 36.73 -1.05
N ASP A 382 -3.00 37.73 -1.92
CA ASP A 382 -3.46 39.07 -1.54
C ASP A 382 -4.95 39.08 -1.12
N CYS A 383 -5.76 38.12 -1.58
CA CYS A 383 -7.15 37.94 -1.13
C CYS A 383 -7.28 37.15 0.21
N LEU A 384 -6.18 36.61 0.75
CA LEU A 384 -6.14 35.88 2.02
C LEU A 384 -5.79 36.77 3.22
N ASN A 385 -5.10 37.90 2.98
CA ASN A 385 -4.71 38.89 3.99
C ASN A 385 -5.75 40.02 4.08
#